data_AF-A0A5J4VG95-F1
#
_entry.id   AF-A0A5J4VG95-F1
#
_cell.length_a   1.000
_cell.length_b   1.000
_cell.length_c   1.000
_cell.angle_alpha   90.00
_cell.angle_beta   90.00
_cell.angle_gamma   90.00
#
_symmetry.space_group_name_H-M   'P 1'
#
loop_
_entity.id
_entity.type
_entity.pdbx_description
1 polymer ?
#
loop_
_entity_poly.entity_id
_entity_poly.type
_entity_poly.pdbx_seq_one_letter_code
_entity_poly.pdbx_strand_id
1 'polypeptide(L)'
;MTQNPTNFIFTSNNTRPVWIEASDRRFLICECCGPHVGDYNYFDRLGESYKSAEFYDNLLTYLTQRDIKQFKVHNMPMTEAKKNIMKVSRSPIDDFIIKRYDQLVEGVECAIVKGWRPTSYIEKYFITDIGKYCDRKQRRVSGIVKGVYILKEDAVKLQKQMSEDFKNEMKDEFDDSYVDQ
;
A
#
# COMPACT_ATOMS: atom_id res chain seq x y z
N MET A 1 20.30 -25.40 5.95
CA MET A 1 19.26 -24.88 5.04
C MET A 1 19.93 -23.87 4.12
N THR A 2 19.95 -24.11 2.82
CA THR A 2 20.49 -23.17 1.82
C THR A 2 19.42 -22.13 1.51
N GLN A 3 19.70 -20.85 1.82
CA GLN A 3 18.87 -19.73 1.39
C GLN A 3 19.17 -19.40 -0.07
N ASN A 4 18.14 -19.03 -0.84
CA ASN A 4 18.32 -18.52 -2.19
C ASN A 4 19.02 -17.15 -2.13
N PRO A 5 20.20 -16.95 -2.75
CA PRO A 5 20.93 -15.69 -2.71
C PRO A 5 20.40 -14.61 -3.68
N THR A 6 19.31 -14.88 -4.40
CA THR A 6 18.82 -14.00 -5.48
C THR A 6 18.16 -12.75 -4.93
N ASN A 7 18.60 -11.58 -5.43
CA ASN A 7 17.97 -10.28 -5.22
C ASN A 7 17.53 -9.69 -6.58
N PHE A 8 16.42 -8.96 -6.60
CA PHE A 8 15.87 -8.37 -7.82
C PHE A 8 15.89 -6.84 -7.75
N ILE A 9 16.34 -6.21 -8.84
CA ILE A 9 16.23 -4.77 -9.06
C ILE A 9 15.40 -4.59 -10.33
N PHE A 10 14.27 -3.89 -10.21
CA PHE A 10 13.39 -3.58 -11.33
C PHE A 10 13.44 -2.07 -11.60
N THR A 11 13.59 -1.70 -12.87
CA THR A 11 13.49 -0.32 -13.33
C THR A 11 12.31 -0.20 -14.28
N SER A 12 11.51 0.86 -14.13
CA SER A 12 10.35 1.09 -15.00
C SER A 12 10.04 2.58 -15.08
N ASN A 13 9.59 3.01 -16.26
CA ASN A 13 9.03 4.35 -16.47
C ASN A 13 7.50 4.37 -16.30
N ASN A 14 6.89 3.21 -16.00
CA ASN A 14 5.46 3.13 -15.73
C ASN A 14 5.18 3.58 -14.29
N THR A 15 4.18 4.43 -14.10
CA THR A 15 3.72 4.89 -12.78
C THR A 15 3.11 3.77 -11.93
N ARG A 16 2.76 2.63 -12.54
CA ARG A 16 2.23 1.43 -11.88
C ARG A 16 2.98 0.18 -12.36
N PRO A 17 4.26 0.03 -11.98
CA PRO A 17 5.12 -1.00 -12.54
C PRO A 17 4.81 -2.39 -11.99
N VAL A 18 4.29 -2.47 -10.76
CA VAL A 18 3.96 -3.70 -10.06
C VAL A 18 2.72 -3.48 -9.20
N TRP A 19 1.92 -4.53 -9.03
CA TRP A 19 0.80 -4.54 -8.09
C TRP A 19 1.33 -4.78 -6.66
N ILE A 20 1.00 -3.89 -5.72
CA ILE A 20 1.47 -3.98 -4.33
C ILE A 20 0.29 -3.95 -3.38
N GLU A 21 0.17 -5.00 -2.56
CA GLU A 21 -0.87 -5.11 -1.54
C GLU A 21 -0.50 -4.37 -0.25
N ALA A 22 -1.52 -4.08 0.57
CA ALA A 22 -1.36 -3.38 1.84
C ALA A 22 -0.36 -4.04 2.81
N SER A 23 -0.32 -5.37 2.80
CA SER A 23 0.54 -6.19 3.66
C SER A 23 1.92 -6.49 3.04
N ASP A 24 2.25 -5.90 1.88
CA ASP A 24 3.47 -6.22 1.17
C ASP A 24 4.72 -5.75 1.91
N ARG A 25 5.58 -6.74 2.20
CA ARG A 25 6.87 -6.58 2.86
C ARG A 25 8.03 -7.02 1.96
N ARG A 26 7.91 -6.89 0.63
CA ARG A 26 8.89 -7.38 -0.36
C ARG A 26 9.50 -6.26 -1.19
N PHE A 27 8.72 -5.21 -1.47
CA PHE A 27 9.16 -4.13 -2.34
C PHE A 27 9.57 -2.89 -1.55
N LEU A 28 10.77 -2.40 -1.87
CA LEU A 28 11.19 -1.01 -1.67
C LEU A 28 10.93 -0.27 -2.99
N ILE A 29 10.16 0.81 -2.94
CA ILE A 29 9.90 1.65 -4.10
C ILE A 29 10.65 2.97 -3.95
N CYS A 30 11.60 3.18 -4.86
CA CYS A 30 12.34 4.42 -5.00
C CYS A 30 11.85 5.12 -6.26
N GLU A 31 11.27 6.31 -6.10
CA GLU A 31 10.95 7.19 -7.21
C GLU A 31 12.10 8.16 -7.41
N CYS A 32 12.71 8.13 -8.59
CA CYS A 32 13.77 9.05 -8.95
C CYS A 32 13.14 10.30 -9.56
N CYS A 33 12.89 11.34 -8.75
CA CYS A 33 12.64 12.68 -9.27
C CYS A 33 13.95 13.18 -9.88
N GLY A 34 14.01 13.36 -11.20
CA GLY A 34 15.26 13.59 -11.91
C GLY A 34 15.59 15.08 -12.05
N PRO A 35 16.47 15.67 -11.22
CA PRO A 35 16.98 17.03 -11.46
C PRO A 35 17.78 17.12 -12.77
N HIS A 36 18.26 15.98 -13.27
CA HIS A 36 19.05 15.85 -14.49
C HIS A 36 18.22 15.35 -15.68
N VAL A 37 16.88 15.44 -15.66
CA VAL A 37 16.07 15.09 -16.85
C VAL A 37 16.51 15.95 -18.03
N GLY A 38 16.96 15.29 -19.12
CA GLY A 38 17.48 15.95 -20.31
C GLY A 38 18.91 16.50 -20.18
N ASP A 39 19.59 16.29 -19.05
CA ASP A 39 20.98 16.72 -18.84
C ASP A 39 21.96 15.69 -19.43
N TYR A 40 22.07 15.69 -20.75
CA TYR A 40 22.95 14.78 -21.49
C TYR A 40 24.41 14.90 -21.03
N ASN A 41 24.90 16.12 -20.76
CA ASN A 41 26.26 16.37 -20.31
C ASN A 41 26.58 15.72 -18.95
N TYR A 42 25.62 15.75 -18.01
CA TYR A 42 25.76 15.02 -16.76
C TYR A 42 25.89 13.51 -17.00
N PHE A 43 25.01 12.93 -17.80
CA PHE A 43 25.03 11.50 -18.07
C PHE A 43 26.25 11.04 -18.87
N ASP A 44 26.75 11.87 -19.79
CA ASP A 44 28.00 11.60 -20.53
C ASP A 44 29.18 11.55 -19.57
N ARG A 45 29.33 12.58 -18.69
CA ARG A 45 30.39 12.58 -17.67
C ARG A 45 30.29 11.40 -16.72
N LEU A 46 29.07 11.06 -16.29
CA LEU A 46 28.82 9.90 -15.44
C LEU A 46 29.20 8.59 -16.16
N GLY A 47 28.84 8.45 -17.44
CA GLY A 47 29.20 7.31 -18.28
C GLY A 47 30.71 7.16 -18.47
N GLU A 48 31.43 8.27 -18.67
CA GLU A 48 32.89 8.25 -18.74
C GLU A 48 33.54 7.88 -17.41
N SER A 49 32.94 8.26 -16.27
CA SER A 49 33.48 7.94 -14.94
C SER A 49 33.58 6.42 -14.69
N TYR A 50 32.66 5.63 -15.27
CA TYR A 50 32.67 4.17 -15.16
C TYR A 50 33.88 3.52 -15.83
N LYS A 51 34.56 4.25 -16.73
CA LYS A 51 35.73 3.75 -17.48
C LYS A 51 37.05 3.98 -16.74
N SER A 52 37.06 4.77 -15.67
CA SER A 52 38.24 4.92 -14.80
C SER A 52 38.55 3.58 -14.15
N ALA A 53 39.85 3.22 -14.12
CA ALA A 53 40.31 1.98 -13.54
C ALA A 53 39.94 1.86 -12.04
N GLU A 54 39.89 3.00 -11.35
CA GLU A 54 39.66 3.10 -9.92
C GLU A 54 38.18 3.10 -9.53
N PHE A 55 37.25 3.29 -10.48
CA PHE A 55 35.83 3.47 -10.16
C PHE A 55 35.24 2.28 -9.39
N TYR A 56 35.41 1.06 -9.90
CA TYR A 56 34.86 -0.14 -9.27
C TYR A 56 35.57 -0.50 -7.97
N ASP A 57 36.88 -0.25 -7.86
CA ASP A 57 37.64 -0.47 -6.63
C ASP A 57 37.15 0.46 -5.52
N ASN A 58 36.93 1.74 -5.84
CA ASN A 58 36.37 2.70 -4.90
C ASN A 58 34.93 2.35 -4.51
N LEU A 59 34.09 1.95 -5.47
CA LEU A 59 32.72 1.53 -5.21
C LEU A 59 32.67 0.29 -4.30
N LEU A 60 33.48 -0.73 -4.60
CA LEU A 60 33.55 -1.95 -3.81
C LEU A 60 34.07 -1.66 -2.39
N THR A 61 35.09 -0.81 -2.28
CA THR A 61 35.61 -0.35 -0.98
C THR A 61 34.51 0.32 -0.16
N TYR A 62 33.75 1.23 -0.76
CA TYR A 62 32.62 1.88 -0.10
C TYR A 62 31.55 0.88 0.36
N LEU A 63 31.15 -0.07 -0.49
CA LEU A 63 30.12 -1.06 -0.18
C LEU A 63 30.57 -2.04 0.92
N THR A 64 31.83 -2.47 0.89
CA THR A 64 32.38 -3.45 1.86
C THR A 64 32.69 -2.84 3.22
N GLN A 65 32.96 -1.53 3.28
CA GLN A 65 33.21 -0.81 4.54
C GLN A 65 31.92 -0.34 5.24
N ARG A 66 30.75 -0.54 4.63
CA ARG A 66 29.48 -0.09 5.22
C ARG A 66 29.10 -0.94 6.42
N ASP A 67 28.93 -0.31 7.59
CA ASP A 67 28.38 -1.01 8.76
C ASP A 67 26.88 -1.28 8.56
N ILE A 68 26.56 -2.57 8.40
CA ILE A 68 25.19 -3.07 8.23
C ILE A 68 24.71 -3.90 9.42
N LYS A 69 25.40 -3.87 10.56
CA LYS A 69 25.04 -4.68 11.75
C LYS A 69 23.60 -4.45 12.22
N GLN A 70 23.08 -3.24 12.06
CA GLN A 70 21.71 -2.88 12.42
C GLN A 70 20.73 -2.94 11.24
N PHE A 71 21.18 -3.26 10.03
CA PHE A 71 20.34 -3.30 8.85
C PHE A 71 19.37 -4.48 8.91
N LYS A 72 18.08 -4.20 8.79
CA LYS A 72 17.01 -5.20 8.81
C LYS A 72 16.34 -5.24 7.44
N VAL A 73 16.62 -6.29 6.67
CA VAL A 73 16.09 -6.50 5.32
C VAL A 73 14.55 -6.45 5.28
N HIS A 74 13.90 -6.97 6.33
CA HIS A 74 12.44 -6.98 6.43
C HIS A 74 11.82 -5.65 6.89
N ASN A 75 12.63 -4.68 7.33
CA ASN A 75 12.16 -3.37 7.75
C ASN A 75 12.24 -2.38 6.58
N MET A 76 11.43 -2.63 5.55
CA MET A 76 11.37 -1.76 4.38
C MET A 76 10.61 -0.48 4.70
N PRO A 77 11.15 0.70 4.36
CA PRO A 77 10.46 1.97 4.57
C PRO A 77 9.20 2.06 3.71
N MET A 78 8.17 2.70 4.27
CA MET A 78 6.93 3.01 3.56
C MET A 78 7.05 4.38 2.88
N THR A 79 7.61 4.39 1.67
CA THR A 79 7.79 5.62 0.87
C THR A 79 6.45 6.11 0.29
N GLU A 80 6.34 7.40 -0.03
CA GLU A 80 5.13 7.96 -0.68
C GLU A 80 4.82 7.29 -2.02
N ALA A 81 5.84 7.03 -2.83
CA ALA A 81 5.69 6.26 -4.08
C ALA A 81 5.09 4.86 -3.83
N LYS A 82 5.53 4.17 -2.76
CA LYS A 82 4.95 2.86 -2.38
C LYS A 82 3.49 3.00 -1.95
N LYS A 83 3.16 4.00 -1.12
CA LYS A 83 1.77 4.27 -0.68
C LYS A 83 0.86 4.54 -1.88
N ASN A 84 1.32 5.33 -2.85
CA ASN A 84 0.59 5.64 -4.07
C ASN A 84 0.32 4.38 -4.91
N ILE A 85 1.33 3.52 -5.09
CA ILE A 85 1.15 2.25 -5.81
C ILE A 85 0.18 1.33 -5.06
N MET A 86 0.27 1.24 -3.73
CA MET A 86 -0.66 0.46 -2.91
C MET A 86 -2.09 0.98 -3.05
N LYS A 87 -2.29 2.30 -3.06
CA LYS A 87 -3.60 2.95 -3.22
C LYS A 87 -4.24 2.59 -4.56
N VAL A 88 -3.48 2.67 -5.66
CA VAL A 88 -3.99 2.32 -7.00
C VAL A 88 -4.12 0.82 -7.24
N SER A 89 -3.45 0.00 -6.42
CA SER A 89 -3.55 -1.46 -6.43
C SER A 89 -4.67 -1.98 -5.52
N ARG A 90 -5.57 -1.12 -5.03
CA ARG A 90 -6.68 -1.57 -4.19
C ARG A 90 -7.72 -2.30 -5.02
N SER A 91 -8.25 -3.37 -4.45
CA SER A 91 -9.42 -4.03 -5.01
C SER A 91 -10.70 -3.28 -4.60
N PRO A 92 -11.82 -3.47 -5.33
CA PRO A 92 -13.10 -2.86 -4.97
C PRO A 92 -13.58 -3.24 -3.56
N ILE A 93 -13.20 -4.42 -3.05
CA ILE A 93 -13.53 -4.81 -1.67
C ILE A 93 -12.65 -4.07 -0.66
N ASP A 94 -11.37 -3.83 -0.94
CA ASP A 94 -10.51 -3.03 -0.06
C ASP A 94 -11.09 -1.62 0.11
N ASP A 95 -11.48 -0.96 -0.99
CA ASP A 95 -12.08 0.37 -0.94
C ASP A 95 -13.39 0.38 -0.12
N PHE A 96 -14.22 -0.66 -0.26
CA PHE A 96 -15.43 -0.82 0.54
C PHE A 96 -15.10 -0.91 2.04
N ILE A 97 -14.11 -1.74 2.42
CA ILE A 97 -13.69 -1.91 3.81
C ILE A 97 -13.11 -0.61 4.36
N ILE A 98 -12.21 0.05 3.63
CA ILE A 98 -11.55 1.30 4.02
C ILE A 98 -12.58 2.40 4.29
N LYS A 99 -13.56 2.56 3.38
CA LYS A 99 -14.63 3.56 3.49
C LYS A 99 -15.60 3.28 4.63
N ARG A 100 -15.76 2.02 5.04
CA ARG A 100 -16.70 1.58 6.08
C ARG A 100 -16.00 1.05 7.32
N TYR A 101 -14.73 1.41 7.51
CA TYR A 101 -13.84 0.82 8.51
C TYR A 101 -14.44 0.94 9.92
N ASP A 102 -14.76 2.15 10.37
CA ASP A 102 -15.28 2.39 11.73
C ASP A 102 -16.56 1.59 11.98
N GLN A 103 -17.50 1.61 11.03
CA GLN A 103 -18.76 0.87 11.15
C GLN A 103 -18.51 -0.64 11.25
N LEU A 104 -17.61 -1.17 10.42
CA LEU A 104 -17.28 -2.60 10.42
C LEU A 104 -16.45 -3.02 11.64
N VAL A 105 -15.68 -2.12 12.26
CA VAL A 105 -15.03 -2.38 13.56
C VAL A 105 -16.08 -2.52 14.66
N GLU A 106 -17.08 -1.63 14.70
CA GLU A 106 -18.17 -1.67 15.69
C GLU A 106 -19.11 -2.88 15.51
N GLY A 107 -19.28 -3.30 14.25
CA GLY A 107 -20.10 -4.41 13.83
C GLY A 107 -21.43 -3.97 13.24
N VAL A 108 -21.69 -4.34 11.98
CA VAL A 108 -22.87 -3.91 11.22
C VAL A 108 -23.75 -5.10 10.85
N GLU A 109 -25.08 -4.94 10.92
CA GLU A 109 -26.03 -5.96 10.49
C GLU A 109 -25.79 -6.42 9.05
N CYS A 110 -25.84 -7.74 8.80
CA CYS A 110 -25.58 -8.30 7.48
C CYS A 110 -26.50 -7.72 6.39
N ALA A 111 -27.76 -7.41 6.73
CA ALA A 111 -28.70 -6.83 5.77
C ALA A 111 -28.28 -5.43 5.32
N ILE A 112 -27.78 -4.62 6.25
CA ILE A 112 -27.29 -3.26 5.97
C ILE A 112 -26.03 -3.34 5.10
N VAL A 113 -25.07 -4.20 5.46
CA VAL A 113 -23.83 -4.39 4.69
C VAL A 113 -24.12 -4.85 3.26
N LYS A 114 -25.08 -5.77 3.08
CA LYS A 114 -25.56 -6.18 1.75
C LYS A 114 -26.19 -5.04 0.97
N GLY A 115 -26.91 -4.14 1.65
CA GLY A 115 -27.48 -2.93 1.04
C GLY A 115 -26.45 -1.90 0.61
N TRP A 116 -25.27 -1.88 1.26
CA TRP A 116 -24.16 -1.00 0.86
C TRP A 116 -23.29 -1.54 -0.28
N ARG A 117 -23.53 -2.78 -0.70
CA ARG A 117 -22.82 -3.41 -1.82
C ARG A 117 -22.96 -2.53 -3.08
N PRO A 118 -21.86 -2.22 -3.79
CA PRO A 118 -21.94 -1.55 -5.08
C PRO A 118 -22.78 -2.36 -6.07
N THR A 119 -23.66 -1.69 -6.83
CA THR A 119 -24.57 -2.37 -7.77
C THR A 119 -23.83 -3.21 -8.81
N SER A 120 -22.66 -2.76 -9.25
CA SER A 120 -21.76 -3.45 -10.19
C SER A 120 -21.11 -4.73 -9.63
N TYR A 121 -21.08 -4.90 -8.30
CA TYR A 121 -20.36 -6.00 -7.65
C TYR A 121 -21.29 -7.18 -7.40
N ILE A 122 -21.19 -8.26 -8.16
CA ILE A 122 -22.05 -9.45 -8.01
C ILE A 122 -22.12 -9.94 -6.55
N GLU A 123 -23.35 -10.12 -6.02
CA GLU A 123 -23.58 -10.41 -4.59
C GLU A 123 -22.81 -11.63 -4.09
N LYS A 124 -22.78 -12.72 -4.87
CA LYS A 124 -22.05 -13.93 -4.49
C LYS A 124 -20.56 -13.64 -4.24
N TYR A 125 -19.93 -12.85 -5.10
CA TYR A 125 -18.51 -12.51 -4.96
C TYR A 125 -18.29 -11.55 -3.80
N PHE A 126 -19.15 -10.54 -3.65
CA PHE A 126 -19.08 -9.62 -2.52
C PHE A 126 -19.14 -10.35 -1.16
N ILE A 127 -20.06 -11.31 -1.00
CA ILE A 127 -20.18 -12.10 0.25
C ILE A 127 -18.91 -12.95 0.49
N THR A 128 -18.34 -13.53 -0.56
CA THR A 128 -17.09 -14.30 -0.45
C THR A 128 -15.92 -13.40 -0.08
N ASP A 129 -15.79 -12.24 -0.73
CA ASP A 129 -14.66 -11.33 -0.53
C ASP A 129 -14.72 -10.63 0.83
N ILE A 130 -15.89 -10.13 1.25
CA ILE A 130 -16.03 -9.53 2.58
C ILE A 130 -15.76 -10.55 3.71
N GLY A 131 -16.06 -11.83 3.49
CA GLY A 131 -15.76 -12.91 4.45
C GLY A 131 -14.25 -13.15 4.66
N LYS A 132 -13.40 -12.66 3.76
CA LYS A 132 -11.94 -12.66 3.97
C LYS A 132 -11.55 -11.68 5.07
N TYR A 133 -12.20 -10.53 5.15
CA TYR A 133 -11.88 -9.44 6.08
C TYR A 133 -12.71 -9.43 7.36
N CYS A 134 -13.95 -9.94 7.31
CA CYS A 134 -14.90 -9.86 8.41
C CYS A 134 -15.29 -11.25 8.93
N ASP A 135 -15.47 -11.34 10.25
CA ASP A 135 -16.18 -12.44 10.90
C ASP A 135 -17.69 -12.17 10.89
N ARG A 136 -18.48 -13.23 10.72
CA ARG A 136 -19.93 -13.18 10.90
C ARG A 136 -20.30 -13.67 12.30
N LYS A 137 -20.82 -12.78 13.15
CA LYS A 137 -21.22 -13.08 14.53
C LYS A 137 -22.71 -12.81 14.74
N GLN A 138 -23.29 -13.33 15.81
CA GLN A 138 -24.67 -13.04 16.21
C GLN A 138 -24.67 -11.99 17.32
N ARG A 139 -25.51 -10.96 17.19
CA ARG A 139 -25.68 -9.91 18.21
C ARG A 139 -27.15 -9.67 18.47
N ARG A 140 -27.54 -9.40 19.72
CA ARG A 140 -28.88 -8.92 20.04
C ARG A 140 -28.95 -7.44 19.68
N VAL A 141 -29.82 -7.08 18.74
CA VAL A 141 -30.16 -5.70 18.38
C VAL A 141 -31.65 -5.55 18.59
N SER A 142 -32.05 -4.65 19.50
CA SER A 142 -33.45 -4.39 19.83
C SER A 142 -34.26 -5.65 20.19
N GLY A 143 -33.65 -6.57 20.97
CA GLY A 143 -34.29 -7.81 21.42
C GLY A 143 -34.28 -8.97 20.41
N ILE A 144 -33.92 -8.72 19.14
CA ILE A 144 -33.86 -9.73 18.09
C ILE A 144 -32.39 -10.12 17.86
N VAL A 145 -32.12 -11.42 17.73
CA VAL A 145 -30.79 -11.92 17.37
C VAL A 145 -30.60 -11.72 15.86
N LYS A 146 -29.61 -10.90 15.49
CA LYS A 146 -29.25 -10.62 14.11
C LYS A 146 -27.79 -10.95 13.85
N GLY A 147 -27.50 -11.40 12.63
CA GLY A 147 -26.15 -11.57 12.15
C GLY A 147 -25.48 -10.23 11.86
N VAL A 148 -24.25 -10.04 12.32
CA VAL A 148 -23.43 -8.86 12.09
C VAL A 148 -22.09 -9.26 11.44
N TYR A 149 -21.56 -8.40 10.56
CA TYR A 149 -20.19 -8.45 10.10
C TYR A 149 -19.32 -7.57 11.00
N ILE A 150 -18.20 -8.12 11.48
CA ILE A 150 -17.20 -7.42 12.29
C ILE A 150 -15.83 -7.67 11.67
N LEU A 151 -15.00 -6.64 11.52
CA LEU A 151 -13.63 -6.81 11.01
C LEU A 151 -12.81 -7.76 11.89
N LYS A 152 -12.05 -8.64 11.24
CA LYS A 152 -11.07 -9.50 11.92
C LYS A 152 -9.91 -8.66 12.44
N GLU A 153 -9.26 -9.12 13.52
CA GLU A 153 -8.21 -8.34 14.20
C GLU A 153 -7.01 -8.03 13.29
N ASP A 154 -6.63 -8.96 12.41
CA ASP A 154 -5.59 -8.76 11.41
C ASP A 154 -5.98 -7.72 10.36
N ALA A 155 -7.24 -7.77 9.87
CA ALA A 155 -7.79 -6.77 8.96
C ALA A 155 -7.88 -5.39 9.62
N VAL A 156 -8.23 -5.30 10.90
CA VAL A 156 -8.23 -4.04 11.67
C VAL A 156 -6.85 -3.40 11.66
N LYS A 157 -5.78 -4.18 11.93
CA LYS A 157 -4.39 -3.68 11.96
C LYS A 157 -3.92 -3.23 10.58
N LEU A 158 -4.23 -3.98 9.53
CA LEU A 158 -3.78 -3.69 8.16
C LEU A 158 -4.50 -2.48 7.55
N GLN A 159 -5.80 -2.32 7.81
CA GLN A 159 -6.64 -1.33 7.11
C GLN A 159 -6.73 0.01 7.85
N LYS A 160 -6.25 0.09 9.10
CA LYS A 160 -6.35 1.30 9.93
C LYS A 160 -5.72 2.52 9.28
N GLN A 161 -4.44 2.44 8.93
CA GLN A 161 -3.70 3.57 8.37
C GLN A 161 -4.35 4.05 7.06
N MET A 162 -4.74 3.12 6.18
CA MET A 162 -5.37 3.48 4.92
C MET A 162 -6.76 4.11 5.10
N SER A 163 -7.50 3.74 6.14
CA SER A 163 -8.75 4.39 6.50
C SER A 163 -8.54 5.79 7.06
N GLU A 164 -7.51 5.99 7.87
CA GLU A 164 -7.13 7.32 8.38
C GLU A 164 -6.68 8.24 7.24
N ASP A 165 -5.82 7.76 6.34
CA ASP A 165 -5.37 8.48 5.15
C ASP A 165 -6.57 8.87 4.26
N PHE A 166 -7.50 7.93 4.01
CA PHE A 166 -8.72 8.20 3.25
C PHE A 166 -9.62 9.28 3.88
N LYS A 167 -9.75 9.28 5.22
CA LYS A 167 -10.54 10.30 5.92
C LYS A 167 -9.90 11.68 5.86
N ASN A 168 -8.58 11.77 5.84
CA ASN A 168 -7.87 13.05 5.71
C ASN A 168 -8.03 13.62 4.30
N GLU A 169 -7.86 12.80 3.27
CA GLU A 169 -8.09 13.22 1.87
C GLU A 169 -9.53 13.73 1.65
N MET A 170 -10.53 13.04 2.22
CA MET A 170 -11.93 13.49 2.16
C MET A 170 -12.20 14.76 2.96
N LYS A 171 -11.34 15.19 3.89
CA LYS A 171 -11.48 16.48 4.57
C LYS A 171 -10.89 17.60 3.74
N ASP A 172 -9.72 17.35 3.14
CA ASP A 172 -9.03 18.33 2.30
C ASP A 172 -9.87 18.70 1.06
N GLU A 173 -10.55 17.73 0.43
CA GLU A 173 -11.48 18.00 -0.69
C GLU A 173 -12.68 18.89 -0.31
N PHE A 174 -13.11 18.86 0.96
CA PHE A 174 -14.22 19.70 1.43
C PHE A 174 -13.74 21.10 1.85
N ASP A 175 -12.49 21.25 2.29
CA ASP A 175 -11.94 22.55 2.71
C ASP A 175 -11.56 23.43 1.49
N ASP A 176 -11.06 22.81 0.41
CA ASP A 176 -10.79 23.51 -0.87
C ASP A 176 -12.07 23.99 -1.58
N SER A 177 -13.25 23.49 -1.18
CA SER A 177 -14.54 23.93 -1.75
C SER A 177 -15.07 25.25 -1.17
N TYR A 178 -14.38 25.85 -0.18
CA TYR A 178 -14.78 27.10 0.49
C TYR A 178 -13.83 28.29 0.26
N VAL A 179 -12.83 28.16 -0.62
CA VAL A 179 -11.83 29.24 -0.85
C VAL A 179 -12.19 30.17 -2.04
N ASP A 180 -13.21 29.84 -2.84
CA ASP A 180 -13.73 30.72 -3.90
C ASP A 180 -15.18 31.17 -3.61
N GLN A 181 -15.36 32.16 -2.72
CA GLN A 181 -16.53 33.05 -2.68
C GLN A 181 -16.14 34.49 -2.34
#